data_AF-A0A843E9U0-F1
#
_entry.id   AF-A0A843E9U0-F1
#
_cell.length_a   1.000
_cell.length_b   1.000
_cell.length_c   1.000
_cell.angle_alpha   90.00
_cell.angle_beta   90.00
_cell.angle_gamma   90.00
#
_symmetry.space_group_name_H-M   'P 1'
#
loop_
_entity.id
_entity.type
_entity.pdbx_description
1 polymer ?
#
loop_
_entity_poly.entity_id
_entity_poly.type
_entity_poly.pdbx_seq_one_letter_code
_entity_poly.pdbx_strand_id
1 'polypeptide(L)'
;TPEFVPTQEIIWKEVAADITGKSTLVELIDSVKAEIPPDSVIGLNIVGKGALNKALRQNPSDIAERVEEETGCPTTVRKVTCTDDIDLEKIAQGETLASAIVKAGESFYAMSEEELLDAICCTAPSKDIRIYLEYFAKHGRLHDLVREAQLSAVSRILEGSE
;
A
#
# COMPACT_ATOMS: atom_id res chain seq x y z
N THR A 1 -15.10 38.05 -10.52
CA THR A 1 -14.10 38.10 -11.62
C THR A 1 -13.00 37.14 -11.20
N PRO A 2 -12.66 36.10 -11.97
CA PRO A 2 -11.56 35.22 -11.59
C PRO A 2 -10.25 36.01 -11.67
N GLU A 3 -9.52 36.06 -10.56
CA GLU A 3 -8.25 36.78 -10.44
C GLU A 3 -7.13 35.89 -11.02
N PHE A 4 -6.34 36.45 -11.95
CA PHE A 4 -5.29 35.71 -12.62
C PHE A 4 -4.04 35.68 -11.73
N VAL A 5 -3.77 34.55 -11.08
CA VAL A 5 -2.54 34.33 -10.32
C VAL A 5 -1.43 33.90 -11.28
N PRO A 6 -0.29 34.62 -11.37
CA PRO A 6 0.84 34.23 -12.21
C PRO A 6 1.33 32.82 -11.83
N THR A 7 1.49 31.93 -12.81
CA THR A 7 1.98 30.55 -12.61
C THR A 7 3.38 30.46 -12.00
N GLN A 8 4.12 31.57 -11.90
CA GLN A 8 5.42 31.65 -11.23
C GLN A 8 5.31 31.74 -9.69
N GLU A 9 4.11 31.96 -9.14
CA GLU A 9 3.86 32.00 -7.68
C GLU A 9 3.23 30.71 -7.15
N ILE A 10 2.66 29.86 -8.01
CA ILE A 10 2.01 28.62 -7.60
C ILE A 10 3.06 27.55 -7.31
N ILE A 11 3.21 27.21 -6.02
CA ILE A 11 4.12 26.16 -5.56
C ILE A 11 3.45 24.80 -5.75
N TRP A 12 4.01 23.98 -6.64
CA TRP A 12 3.65 22.57 -6.73
C TRP A 12 4.42 21.79 -5.67
N LYS A 13 3.70 21.23 -4.70
CA LYS A 13 4.30 20.52 -3.57
C LYS A 13 3.82 19.08 -3.56
N GLU A 14 4.75 18.15 -3.68
CA GLU A 14 4.50 16.74 -3.41
C GLU A 14 4.76 16.47 -1.92
N VAL A 15 3.79 15.85 -1.25
CA VAL A 15 3.85 15.50 0.18
C VAL A 15 3.71 14.00 0.32
N ALA A 16 4.61 13.40 1.12
CA ALA A 16 4.55 12.00 1.49
C ALA A 16 3.71 11.85 2.76
N ALA A 17 2.47 11.39 2.61
CA ALA A 17 1.55 11.18 3.73
C ALA A 17 1.76 9.77 4.31
N ASP A 18 2.68 9.64 5.28
CA ASP A 18 2.98 8.36 5.93
C ASP A 18 1.91 7.99 6.96
N ILE A 19 1.25 6.85 6.79
CA ILE A 19 0.22 6.34 7.70
C ILE A 19 0.80 5.60 8.91
N THR A 20 2.10 5.36 8.94
CA THR A 20 2.74 4.52 9.97
C THR A 20 2.61 5.13 11.36
N GLY A 21 2.11 4.34 12.30
CA GLY A 21 1.85 4.77 13.67
C GLY A 21 0.64 5.71 13.82
N LYS A 22 -0.10 5.97 12.74
CA LYS A 22 -1.31 6.82 12.77
C LYS A 22 -2.56 5.96 12.84
N SER A 23 -3.42 6.31 13.79
CA SER A 23 -4.66 5.58 14.09
C SER A 23 -5.89 6.26 13.50
N THR A 24 -5.80 7.55 13.17
CA THR A 24 -6.93 8.33 12.66
C THR A 24 -6.56 9.15 11.43
N LEU A 25 -7.55 9.45 10.57
CA LEU A 25 -7.37 10.35 9.43
C LEU A 25 -6.97 11.77 9.87
N VAL A 26 -7.40 12.20 11.06
CA VAL A 26 -7.06 13.52 11.62
C VAL A 26 -5.55 13.62 11.86
N GLU A 27 -4.94 12.63 12.51
CA GLU A 27 -3.49 12.59 12.73
C GLU A 27 -2.69 12.61 11.42
N LEU A 28 -3.23 11.98 10.38
CA LEU A 28 -2.60 11.97 9.06
C LEU A 28 -2.70 13.36 8.40
N ILE A 29 -3.89 13.97 8.43
CA ILE A 29 -4.12 15.30 7.89
C ILE A 29 -3.26 16.34 8.62
N ASP A 30 -3.19 16.30 9.96
CA ASP A 30 -2.36 17.22 10.74
C ASP A 30 -0.88 17.13 10.38
N SER A 31 -0.38 15.92 10.14
CA SER A 31 1.01 15.72 9.68
C SER A 31 1.26 16.31 8.29
N VAL A 32 0.28 16.20 7.39
CA VAL A 32 0.36 16.74 6.03
C VAL A 32 0.26 18.26 6.04
N LYS A 33 -0.65 18.83 6.83
CA LYS A 33 -0.85 20.29 6.98
C LYS A 33 0.43 21.01 7.41
N ALA A 34 1.22 20.40 8.29
CA ALA A 34 2.48 20.98 8.75
C ALA A 34 3.51 21.18 7.61
N GLU A 35 3.36 20.50 6.48
CA GLU A 35 4.27 20.54 5.35
C GLU A 35 3.77 21.39 4.16
N ILE A 36 2.54 21.89 4.23
CA ILE A 36 1.87 22.61 3.14
C ILE A 36 2.12 24.12 3.28
N PRO A 37 2.85 24.75 2.34
CA PRO A 37 2.90 26.21 2.26
C PRO A 37 1.54 26.76 1.80
N PRO A 38 1.17 28.00 2.19
CA PRO A 38 -0.01 28.67 1.65
C PRO A 38 0.09 28.81 0.12
N ASP A 39 -1.06 28.91 -0.53
CA ASP A 39 -1.21 29.14 -1.98
C ASP A 39 -0.53 28.09 -2.88
N SER A 40 -0.43 26.85 -2.37
CA SER A 40 0.20 25.72 -3.08
C SER A 40 -0.81 24.80 -3.74
N VAL A 41 -0.37 24.04 -4.75
CA VAL A 41 -1.10 22.89 -5.30
C VAL A 41 -0.43 21.60 -4.83
N ILE A 42 -1.20 20.72 -4.20
CA ILE A 42 -0.68 19.59 -3.43
C ILE A 42 -0.89 18.26 -4.14
N GLY A 43 0.20 17.52 -4.33
CA GLY A 43 0.19 16.11 -4.72
C GLY A 43 0.45 15.23 -3.51
N LEU A 44 -0.54 14.42 -3.11
CA LEU A 44 -0.40 13.49 -2.00
C LEU A 44 0.07 12.11 -2.47
N ASN A 45 1.17 11.64 -1.90
CA ASN A 45 1.64 10.27 -2.01
C ASN A 45 1.44 9.59 -0.67
N ILE A 46 0.40 8.76 -0.56
CA ILE A 46 0.08 8.06 0.68
C ILE A 46 0.94 6.80 0.77
N VAL A 47 1.69 6.66 1.86
CA VAL A 47 2.66 5.58 2.05
C VAL A 47 2.59 5.00 3.47
N GLY A 48 3.26 3.88 3.70
CA GLY A 48 3.47 3.34 5.05
C GLY A 48 2.57 2.16 5.40
N LYS A 49 2.56 1.79 6.68
CA LYS A 49 1.81 0.62 7.18
C LYS A 49 0.91 0.99 8.36
N GLY A 50 -0.34 0.55 8.36
CA GLY A 50 -1.23 0.93 9.45
C GLY A 50 -2.71 0.66 9.21
N ALA A 51 -3.50 0.88 10.26
CA ALA A 51 -4.95 0.69 10.25
C ALA A 51 -5.68 1.55 9.19
N LEU A 52 -5.07 2.66 8.77
CA LEU A 52 -5.65 3.56 7.76
C LEU A 52 -5.55 3.02 6.33
N ASN A 53 -4.76 1.96 6.08
CA ASN A 53 -4.56 1.40 4.73
C ASN A 53 -5.90 1.10 4.04
N LYS A 54 -6.81 0.41 4.72
CA LYS A 54 -8.12 0.03 4.18
C LYS A 54 -8.96 1.25 3.81
N ALA A 55 -9.12 2.19 4.74
CA ALA A 55 -9.92 3.39 4.53
C ALA A 55 -9.41 4.22 3.34
N LEU A 56 -8.09 4.38 3.22
CA LEU A 56 -7.46 5.19 2.18
C LEU A 56 -7.46 4.51 0.80
N ARG A 57 -7.47 3.19 0.73
CA ARG A 57 -7.64 2.45 -0.52
C ARG A 57 -9.07 2.46 -1.04
N GLN A 58 -10.05 2.45 -0.13
CA GLN A 58 -11.46 2.46 -0.51
C GLN A 58 -11.87 3.83 -1.07
N ASN A 59 -11.52 4.90 -0.36
CA ASN A 59 -11.84 6.27 -0.77
C ASN A 59 -10.61 7.19 -0.65
N PRO A 60 -9.67 7.14 -1.61
CA PRO A 60 -8.51 8.03 -1.61
C PRO A 60 -8.89 9.50 -1.85
N SER A 61 -10.04 9.80 -2.45
CA SER A 61 -10.51 11.18 -2.63
C SER A 61 -10.84 11.88 -1.30
N ASP A 62 -11.38 11.15 -0.33
CA ASP A 62 -11.88 11.72 0.94
C ASP A 62 -10.77 12.42 1.73
N ILE A 63 -9.54 11.93 1.66
CA ILE A 63 -8.40 12.58 2.30
C ILE A 63 -7.97 13.85 1.55
N ALA A 64 -7.97 13.84 0.21
CA ALA A 64 -7.62 15.02 -0.57
C ALA A 64 -8.64 16.13 -0.35
N GLU A 65 -9.94 15.80 -0.35
CA GLU A 65 -11.01 16.75 -0.07
C GLU A 65 -10.86 17.36 1.33
N ARG A 66 -10.60 16.54 2.35
CA ARG A 66 -10.38 17.04 3.71
C ARG A 66 -9.13 17.90 3.87
N VAL A 67 -8.03 17.54 3.20
CA VAL A 67 -6.81 18.37 3.20
C VAL A 67 -7.07 19.71 2.52
N GLU A 68 -7.83 19.71 1.42
CA GLU A 68 -8.23 20.94 0.71
C GLU A 68 -9.14 21.82 1.57
N GLU A 69 -10.14 21.23 2.24
CA GLU A 69 -11.01 21.95 3.19
C GLU A 69 -10.22 22.61 4.33
N GLU A 70 -9.22 21.91 4.87
CA GLU A 70 -8.44 22.35 6.03
C GLU A 70 -7.29 23.31 5.70
N THR A 71 -6.82 23.33 4.46
CA THR A 71 -5.67 24.16 4.02
C THR A 71 -6.04 25.23 3.01
N GLY A 72 -7.21 25.14 2.37
CA GLY A 72 -7.59 25.96 1.22
C GLY A 72 -6.75 25.69 -0.04
N CYS A 73 -5.86 24.69 -0.02
CA CYS A 73 -4.95 24.38 -1.11
C CYS A 73 -5.52 23.24 -1.97
N PRO A 74 -5.65 23.42 -3.30
CA PRO A 74 -6.11 22.37 -4.20
C PRO A 74 -5.26 21.10 -4.04
N THR A 75 -5.91 19.99 -3.73
CA THR A 75 -5.20 18.75 -3.34
C THR A 75 -5.63 17.56 -4.20
N THR A 76 -4.67 16.71 -4.59
CA THR A 76 -4.96 15.49 -5.35
C THR A 76 -4.11 14.33 -4.85
N VAL A 77 -4.71 13.15 -4.69
CA VAL A 77 -3.96 11.91 -4.45
C VAL A 77 -3.31 11.43 -5.73
N ARG A 78 -1.98 11.33 -5.73
CA ARG A 78 -1.17 10.82 -6.84
C ARG A 78 -0.99 9.32 -6.78
N LYS A 79 -0.73 8.80 -5.58
CA LYS A 79 -0.42 7.39 -5.36
C LYS A 79 -0.80 6.95 -3.95
N VAL A 80 -1.26 5.70 -3.85
CA VAL A 80 -1.44 5.01 -2.56
C VAL A 80 -0.56 3.76 -2.58
N THR A 81 0.40 3.69 -1.66
CA THR A 81 1.32 2.56 -1.48
C THR A 81 1.40 2.23 0.01
N CYS A 82 0.29 1.69 0.51
CA CYS A 82 0.15 1.35 1.92
C CYS A 82 -0.04 -0.15 2.11
N THR A 83 0.35 -0.67 3.27
CA THR A 83 0.09 -2.06 3.67
C THR A 83 -0.59 -2.11 5.03
N ASP A 84 -1.28 -3.20 5.34
CA ASP A 84 -1.82 -3.41 6.67
C ASP A 84 -0.70 -3.66 7.68
N ASP A 85 -0.88 -3.23 8.93
CA ASP A 85 0.05 -3.51 10.03
C ASP A 85 -0.25 -4.90 10.60
N ILE A 86 0.07 -5.91 9.80
CA ILE A 86 -0.17 -7.32 10.12
C ILE A 86 1.10 -7.89 10.76
N ASP A 87 0.97 -8.28 12.03
CA ASP A 87 1.99 -9.07 12.72
C ASP A 87 1.91 -10.53 12.29
N LEU A 88 2.67 -10.87 11.24
CA LEU A 88 2.74 -12.24 10.72
C LEU A 88 3.29 -13.22 11.75
N GLU A 89 4.22 -12.82 12.62
CA GLU A 89 4.81 -13.71 13.62
C GLU A 89 3.77 -14.11 14.67
N LYS A 90 2.97 -13.14 15.13
CA LYS A 90 1.86 -13.41 16.05
C LYS A 90 0.80 -14.30 15.39
N ILE A 91 0.49 -14.08 14.12
CA ILE A 91 -0.49 -14.91 13.38
C ILE A 91 0.03 -16.33 13.20
N ALA A 92 1.32 -16.52 12.91
CA ALA A 92 1.94 -17.84 12.73
C ALA A 92 1.77 -18.74 13.98
N GLN A 93 1.71 -18.16 15.18
CA GLN A 93 1.54 -18.89 16.44
C GLN A 93 0.12 -19.46 16.64
N GLY A 94 -0.86 -19.03 15.84
CA GLY A 94 -2.25 -19.51 15.95
C GLY A 94 -2.51 -20.85 15.25
N GLU A 95 -3.76 -21.33 15.38
CA GLU A 95 -4.30 -22.53 14.72
C GLU A 95 -5.40 -22.20 13.69
N THR A 96 -5.32 -21.01 13.07
CA THR A 96 -6.34 -20.52 12.13
C THR A 96 -5.92 -20.71 10.67
N LEU A 97 -6.84 -20.51 9.72
CA LEU A 97 -6.50 -20.50 8.29
C LEU A 97 -5.43 -19.44 7.96
N ALA A 98 -5.49 -18.28 8.63
CA ALA A 98 -4.48 -17.24 8.49
C ALA A 98 -3.09 -17.75 8.92
N SER A 99 -2.99 -18.47 10.05
CA SER A 99 -1.71 -19.05 10.50
C SER A 99 -1.18 -20.12 9.56
N ALA A 100 -2.05 -20.94 8.96
CA ALA A 100 -1.67 -21.92 7.95
C ALA A 100 -1.07 -21.26 6.69
N ILE A 101 -1.63 -20.12 6.26
CA ILE A 101 -1.09 -19.35 5.13
C ILE A 101 0.25 -18.71 5.47
N VAL A 102 0.42 -18.23 6.71
CA VAL A 102 1.72 -17.69 7.15
C VAL A 102 2.80 -18.78 7.08
N LYS A 103 2.53 -19.96 7.65
CA LYS A 103 3.45 -21.11 7.63
C LYS A 103 3.73 -21.63 6.22
N ALA A 104 2.71 -21.68 5.36
CA ALA A 104 2.89 -22.07 3.96
C ALA A 104 3.81 -21.09 3.23
N GLY A 105 3.65 -19.77 3.46
CA GLY A 105 4.54 -18.77 2.86
C GLY A 105 5.99 -18.92 3.30
N GLU A 106 6.28 -19.24 4.56
CA GLU A 106 7.64 -19.52 5.04
C GLU A 106 8.32 -20.64 4.24
N SER A 107 7.56 -21.68 3.87
CA SER A 107 8.09 -22.77 3.04
C SER A 107 8.49 -22.29 1.63
N PHE A 108 7.81 -21.28 1.08
CA PHE A 108 8.14 -20.69 -0.22
C PHE A 108 9.38 -19.79 -0.16
N TYR A 109 9.66 -19.12 0.97
CA TYR A 109 10.89 -18.32 1.11
C TYR A 109 12.17 -19.17 1.25
N ALA A 110 12.02 -20.42 1.68
CA ALA A 110 13.15 -21.33 1.75
C ALA A 110 13.56 -21.87 0.37
N MET A 111 12.74 -21.66 -0.66
CA MET A 111 12.98 -22.12 -2.02
C MET A 111 13.89 -21.14 -2.78
N SER A 112 14.63 -21.66 -3.74
CA SER A 112 15.27 -20.82 -4.75
C SER A 112 14.23 -20.20 -5.70
N GLU A 113 14.63 -19.14 -6.42
CA GLU A 113 13.79 -18.49 -7.43
C GLU A 113 13.20 -19.46 -8.47
N GLU A 114 13.99 -20.45 -8.93
CA GLU A 114 13.53 -21.44 -9.91
C GLU A 114 12.55 -22.45 -9.28
N GLU A 115 12.84 -22.93 -8.06
CA GLU A 115 11.94 -23.82 -7.33
C GLU A 115 10.61 -23.13 -7.00
N LEU A 116 10.67 -21.84 -6.66
CA LEU A 116 9.49 -21.02 -6.39
C LEU A 116 8.66 -20.81 -7.65
N LEU A 117 9.32 -20.53 -8.79
CA LEU A 117 8.66 -20.41 -10.09
C LEU A 117 7.98 -21.72 -10.48
N ASP A 118 8.65 -22.86 -10.29
CA ASP A 118 8.08 -24.19 -10.54
C ASP A 118 6.89 -24.50 -9.63
N ALA A 119 6.99 -24.14 -8.34
CA ALA A 119 5.91 -24.33 -7.37
C ALA A 119 4.67 -23.49 -7.74
N ILE A 120 4.85 -22.23 -8.13
CA ILE A 120 3.76 -21.34 -8.57
C ILE A 120 3.15 -21.85 -9.88
N CYS A 121 3.97 -22.30 -10.82
CA CYS A 121 3.56 -22.71 -12.16
C CYS A 121 3.29 -24.22 -12.30
N CYS A 122 2.98 -24.92 -11.21
CA CYS A 122 2.85 -26.38 -11.21
C CYS A 122 1.57 -26.90 -11.92
N THR A 123 0.53 -26.07 -12.06
CA THR A 123 -0.74 -26.44 -12.71
C THR A 123 -0.82 -25.99 -14.16
N ALA A 124 -1.68 -26.61 -14.97
CA ALA A 124 -1.83 -26.26 -16.39
C ALA A 124 -2.17 -24.76 -16.60
N PRO A 125 -3.15 -24.15 -15.89
CA PRO A 125 -3.42 -22.72 -16.04
C PRO A 125 -2.27 -21.81 -15.60
N SER A 126 -1.52 -22.21 -14.55
CA SER A 126 -0.40 -21.41 -14.05
C SER A 126 0.85 -21.47 -14.95
N LYS A 127 0.95 -22.44 -15.87
CA LYS A 127 2.06 -22.51 -16.83
C LYS A 127 1.99 -21.40 -17.86
N ASP A 128 0.79 -20.99 -18.25
CA ASP A 128 0.59 -19.93 -19.25
C ASP A 128 1.12 -18.58 -18.78
N ILE A 129 1.18 -18.36 -17.46
CA ILE A 129 1.71 -17.13 -16.85
C ILE A 129 3.20 -17.20 -16.49
N ARG A 130 3.84 -18.37 -16.65
CA ARG A 130 5.25 -18.58 -16.27
C ARG A 130 6.19 -17.57 -16.91
N ILE A 131 5.97 -17.26 -18.19
CA ILE A 131 6.80 -16.31 -18.95
C ILE A 131 6.83 -14.91 -18.31
N TYR A 132 5.73 -14.48 -17.68
CA TYR A 132 5.68 -13.20 -16.97
C TYR A 132 6.42 -13.27 -15.63
N LEU A 133 6.33 -14.41 -14.93
CA LEU A 133 6.99 -14.61 -13.64
C LEU A 133 8.50 -14.84 -13.77
N GLU A 134 8.96 -15.41 -14.88
CA GLU A 134 10.40 -15.54 -15.18
C GLU A 134 11.13 -14.20 -15.19
N TYR A 135 10.47 -13.12 -15.64
CA TYR A 135 11.04 -11.78 -15.57
C TYR A 135 11.34 -11.40 -14.12
N PHE A 136 10.40 -11.61 -13.21
CA PHE A 136 10.59 -11.30 -11.79
C PHE A 136 11.62 -12.20 -11.13
N ALA A 137 11.63 -13.49 -11.46
CA ALA A 137 12.61 -14.45 -10.97
C ALA A 137 14.05 -14.04 -11.34
N LYS A 138 14.28 -13.67 -12.61
CA LYS A 138 15.59 -13.22 -13.10
C LYS A 138 16.10 -11.93 -12.45
N HIS A 139 15.19 -11.12 -11.90
CA HIS A 139 15.53 -9.87 -11.24
C HIS A 139 15.48 -9.97 -9.71
N GLY A 140 15.31 -11.18 -9.16
CA GLY A 140 15.25 -11.42 -7.70
C GLY A 140 14.03 -10.78 -7.02
N ARG A 141 12.91 -10.68 -7.74
CA ARG A 141 11.68 -10.01 -7.27
C ARG A 141 10.50 -10.96 -7.05
N LEU A 142 10.67 -12.26 -7.31
CA LEU A 142 9.57 -13.22 -7.16
C LEU A 142 9.20 -13.41 -5.69
N HIS A 143 10.20 -13.44 -4.81
CA HIS A 143 10.00 -13.51 -3.36
C HIS A 143 9.19 -12.33 -2.82
N ASP A 144 9.45 -11.11 -3.31
CA ASP A 144 8.68 -9.92 -2.94
C ASP A 144 7.22 -10.05 -3.35
N LEU A 145 6.96 -10.55 -4.57
CA LEU A 145 5.60 -10.78 -5.05
C LEU A 145 4.86 -11.83 -4.21
N VAL A 146 5.55 -12.91 -3.83
CA VAL A 146 4.97 -13.94 -2.95
C VAL A 146 4.69 -13.37 -1.56
N ARG A 147 5.56 -12.49 -1.04
CA ARG A 147 5.33 -11.75 0.22
C ARG A 147 4.07 -10.91 0.18
N GLU A 148 3.93 -10.13 -0.87
CA GLU A 148 2.77 -9.26 -1.08
C GLU A 148 1.48 -10.09 -1.22
N ALA A 149 1.54 -11.20 -1.97
CA ALA A 149 0.41 -12.11 -2.12
C ALA A 149 0.01 -12.76 -0.79
N GLN A 150 0.99 -13.20 0.02
CA GLN A 150 0.76 -13.76 1.36
C GLN A 150 0.09 -12.74 2.27
N LEU A 151 0.63 -11.52 2.36
CA LEU A 151 0.05 -10.42 3.15
C LEU A 151 -1.37 -10.10 2.70
N SER A 152 -1.61 -10.02 1.38
CA SER A 152 -2.94 -9.76 0.83
C SER A 152 -3.93 -10.89 1.16
N ALA A 153 -3.50 -12.16 1.13
CA ALA A 153 -4.35 -13.29 1.46
C ALA A 153 -4.72 -13.31 2.95
N VAL A 154 -3.73 -13.07 3.82
CA VAL A 154 -3.95 -12.97 5.27
C VAL A 154 -4.90 -11.82 5.60
N SER A 155 -4.70 -10.63 5.02
CA SER A 155 -5.59 -9.47 5.22
C SER A 155 -7.04 -9.82 4.88
N ARG A 156 -7.29 -10.42 3.71
CA ARG A 156 -8.64 -10.78 3.27
C ARG A 156 -9.34 -11.77 4.20
N ILE A 157 -8.59 -12.70 4.80
CA ILE A 157 -9.16 -13.68 5.74
C ILE A 157 -9.52 -13.03 7.06
N LEU A 158 -8.65 -12.15 7.56
CA LEU A 158 -8.94 -11.39 8.78
C LEU A 158 -10.16 -10.48 8.57
N GLU A 159 -10.27 -9.83 7.41
CA GLU A 159 -11.42 -9.01 7.03
C GLU A 159 -12.73 -9.80 6.91
N GLY A 160 -12.70 -11.03 6.40
CA GLY A 160 -13.88 -11.89 6.30
C GLY A 160 -14.28 -12.58 7.61
N SER A 161 -13.49 -12.40 8.67
CA SER A 161 -13.73 -12.97 10.00
C SER A 161 -14.36 -11.96 10.98
N GLU A 162 -14.50 -10.70 10.58
CA GLU A 162 -15.27 -9.65 11.27
C GLU A 162 -16.74 -9.64 10.83
#